data_AF-A0A0F5N1Z4-F1
#
_entry.id   AF-A0A0F5N1Z4-F1
#
_cell.length_a   1.000
_cell.length_b   1.000
_cell.length_c   1.000
_cell.angle_alpha   90.00
_cell.angle_beta   90.00
_cell.angle_gamma   90.00
#
_symmetry.space_group_name_H-M   'P 1'
#
loop_
_entity.id
_entity.type
_entity.pdbx_description
1 polymer ?
#
loop_
_entity_poly.entity_id
_entity_poly.type
_entity_poly.pdbx_seq_one_letter_code
_entity_poly.pdbx_strand_id
1 'polypeptide(L)'
;MNGLLNALNGGRAAVEELDDPLTLRRHVDDLMAIRRAYFDGYGLYAATPHAERLIGAAMIIDPTIRADGIGDTVIVGVNIASGTQIARAATRLRDSGTGGILVGVVLNALMQGWHFNTDVWTVPEVEDLVILRGPDVSGLRKLAKCGERGVRLALC
;
A
#
# COMPACT_ATOMS: atom_id res chain seq x y z
N MET A 1 -27.24 2.71 2.30
CA MET A 1 -27.08 2.26 0.90
C MET A 1 -26.05 3.09 0.10
N ASN A 2 -25.71 4.31 0.51
CA ASN A 2 -24.75 5.17 -0.23
C ASN A 2 -23.26 4.81 -0.04
N GLY A 3 -22.89 4.07 1.01
CA GLY A 3 -21.48 3.77 1.32
C GLY A 3 -20.77 2.88 0.27
N LEU A 4 -21.46 1.86 -0.26
CA LEU A 4 -20.87 0.98 -1.27
C LEU A 4 -20.67 1.68 -2.62
N LEU A 5 -21.67 2.45 -3.06
CA LEU A 5 -21.57 3.24 -4.29
C LEU A 5 -20.46 4.29 -4.20
N ASN A 6 -20.32 4.95 -3.04
CA ASN A 6 -19.22 5.89 -2.80
C ASN A 6 -17.86 5.19 -2.85
N ALA A 7 -17.72 4.01 -2.24
CA ALA A 7 -16.48 3.24 -2.26
C ALA A 7 -16.12 2.78 -3.69
N LEU A 8 -17.11 2.34 -4.48
CA LEU A 8 -16.90 1.95 -5.88
C LEU A 8 -16.50 3.15 -6.76
N ASN A 9 -17.19 4.28 -6.62
CA ASN A 9 -16.88 5.50 -7.36
C ASN A 9 -15.50 6.05 -6.97
N GLY A 10 -15.17 6.07 -5.68
CA GLY A 10 -13.86 6.49 -5.20
C GLY A 10 -12.74 5.54 -5.66
N GLY A 11 -12.99 4.24 -5.65
CA GLY A 11 -12.03 3.24 -6.13
C GLY A 11 -11.75 3.39 -7.62
N ARG A 12 -12.78 3.64 -8.42
CA ARG A 12 -12.65 3.92 -9.85
C ARG A 12 -11.88 5.23 -10.10
N ALA A 13 -12.27 6.32 -9.44
CA ALA A 13 -11.60 7.61 -9.60
C ALA A 13 -10.10 7.54 -9.24
N ALA A 14 -9.75 6.87 -8.15
CA ALA A 14 -8.35 6.67 -7.74
C ALA A 14 -7.51 5.87 -8.76
N VAL A 15 -8.14 4.98 -9.52
CA VAL A 15 -7.47 4.25 -10.61
C VAL A 15 -7.34 5.13 -11.85
N GLU A 16 -8.42 5.82 -12.24
CA GLU A 16 -8.42 6.75 -13.38
C GLU A 16 -7.41 7.89 -13.19
N GLU A 17 -7.19 8.35 -11.95
CA GLU A 17 -6.15 9.33 -11.60
C GLU A 17 -4.73 8.85 -11.97
N LEU A 18 -4.46 7.55 -12.03
CA LEU A 18 -3.15 7.01 -12.43
C LEU A 18 -2.93 7.06 -13.95
N ASP A 19 -3.97 7.38 -14.74
CA ASP A 19 -3.83 7.63 -16.18
C ASP A 19 -3.24 9.02 -16.45
N ASP A 20 -3.41 9.97 -15.54
CA ASP A 20 -2.78 11.30 -15.61
C ASP A 20 -1.29 11.22 -15.20
N PRO A 21 -0.34 11.60 -16.08
CA PRO A 21 1.09 11.48 -15.79
C PRO A 21 1.55 12.29 -14.57
N LEU A 22 0.96 13.47 -14.32
CA LEU A 22 1.34 14.32 -13.18
C LEU A 22 0.87 13.73 -11.86
N THR A 23 -0.32 13.12 -11.86
CA THR A 23 -0.87 12.44 -10.68
C THR A 23 -0.15 11.13 -10.42
N LEU A 24 0.14 10.34 -11.45
CA LEU A 24 1.02 9.17 -11.34
C LEU A 24 2.37 9.56 -10.74
N ARG A 25 3.01 10.62 -11.25
CA ARG A 25 4.30 11.09 -10.73
C ARG A 25 4.24 11.41 -9.24
N ARG A 26 3.21 12.14 -8.80
CA ARG A 26 3.02 12.46 -7.37
C ARG A 26 2.89 11.21 -6.51
N HIS A 27 2.11 10.22 -6.95
CA HIS A 27 1.99 8.94 -6.22
C HIS A 27 3.29 8.16 -6.15
N VAL A 28 4.10 8.21 -7.21
CA VAL A 28 5.43 7.59 -7.20
C VAL A 28 6.34 8.32 -6.21
N ASP A 29 6.33 9.66 -6.20
CA ASP A 29 7.14 10.45 -5.27
C ASP A 29 6.74 10.14 -3.80
N ASP A 30 5.44 10.03 -3.50
CA ASP A 30 4.93 9.63 -2.17
C ASP A 30 5.41 8.22 -1.77
N LEU A 31 5.27 7.24 -2.67
CA LEU A 31 5.73 5.86 -2.45
C LEU A 31 7.24 5.81 -2.19
N MET A 32 8.01 6.57 -2.99
CA MET A 32 9.47 6.61 -2.87
C MET A 32 9.94 7.30 -1.59
N ALA A 33 9.25 8.36 -1.16
CA ALA A 33 9.53 9.03 0.10
C ALA A 33 9.37 8.06 1.29
N ILE A 34 8.25 7.32 1.32
CA ILE A 34 7.98 6.35 2.38
C ILE A 34 8.96 5.19 2.33
N ARG A 35 9.22 4.65 1.15
CA ARG A 35 10.20 3.57 0.98
C ARG A 35 11.56 3.99 1.53
N ARG A 36 12.07 5.16 1.14
CA ARG A 36 13.38 5.65 1.60
C ARG A 36 13.42 5.91 3.11
N ALA A 37 12.34 6.43 3.68
CA ALA A 37 12.29 6.79 5.09
C ALA A 37 12.15 5.58 6.03
N TYR A 38 11.43 4.54 5.61
CA TYR A 38 10.98 3.46 6.49
C TYR A 38 11.33 2.05 6.03
N PHE A 39 11.50 1.85 4.72
CA PHE A 39 11.63 0.53 4.09
C PHE A 39 12.81 0.50 3.11
N ASP A 40 13.90 1.18 3.47
CA ASP A 40 15.08 1.24 2.60
C ASP A 40 15.65 -0.17 2.39
N GLY A 41 16.04 -0.47 1.15
CA GLY A 41 16.47 -1.81 0.73
C GLY A 41 15.34 -2.84 0.50
N TYR A 42 14.09 -2.55 0.85
CA TYR A 42 12.97 -3.48 0.59
C TYR A 42 12.69 -3.53 -0.92
N GLY A 43 12.34 -4.73 -1.40
CA GLY A 43 11.76 -4.93 -2.72
C GLY A 43 10.33 -4.40 -2.81
N LEU A 44 9.81 -4.23 -4.02
CA LEU A 44 8.41 -3.88 -4.26
C LEU A 44 7.68 -5.05 -4.91
N TYR A 45 6.42 -5.26 -4.56
CA TYR A 45 5.56 -6.26 -5.17
C TYR A 45 4.15 -5.72 -5.37
N ALA A 46 3.59 -5.89 -6.57
CA ALA A 46 2.27 -5.36 -6.88
C ALA A 46 1.15 -6.29 -6.39
N ALA A 47 0.19 -5.75 -5.63
CA ALA A 47 -1.04 -6.47 -5.31
C ALA A 47 -2.09 -6.40 -6.43
N THR A 48 -1.95 -5.46 -7.36
CA THR A 48 -2.87 -5.22 -8.48
C THR A 48 -2.13 -4.77 -9.74
N PRO A 49 -2.72 -4.93 -10.95
CA PRO A 49 -2.13 -4.40 -12.19
C PRO A 49 -1.89 -2.88 -12.16
N HIS A 50 -2.75 -2.13 -11.47
CA HIS A 50 -2.56 -0.69 -11.31
C HIS A 50 -1.34 -0.35 -10.44
N ALA A 51 -1.05 -1.19 -9.44
CA ALA A 51 0.18 -1.07 -8.65
C ALA A 51 1.43 -1.46 -9.45
N GLU A 52 1.34 -2.40 -10.41
CA GLU A 52 2.45 -2.71 -11.33
C GLU A 52 2.86 -1.47 -12.12
N ARG A 53 1.90 -0.70 -12.63
CA ARG A 53 2.17 0.57 -13.34
C ARG A 53 2.88 1.59 -12.44
N LEU A 54 2.45 1.70 -11.18
CA LEU A 54 3.08 2.59 -10.21
C LEU A 54 4.52 2.16 -9.91
N ILE A 55 4.76 0.86 -9.70
CA ILE A 55 6.11 0.29 -9.48
C ILE A 55 6.98 0.49 -10.72
N GLY A 56 6.46 0.24 -11.92
CA GLY A 56 7.19 0.47 -13.17
C GLY A 56 7.62 1.92 -13.31
N ALA A 57 6.75 2.88 -12.98
CA ALA A 57 7.09 4.29 -12.96
C ALA A 57 8.14 4.63 -11.87
N ALA A 58 8.09 3.99 -10.71
CA ALA A 58 9.11 4.12 -9.67
C ALA A 58 10.48 3.60 -10.14
N MET A 59 10.51 2.46 -10.82
CA MET A 59 11.74 1.86 -11.37
C MET A 59 12.40 2.72 -12.47
N ILE A 60 11.60 3.50 -13.21
CA ILE A 60 12.16 4.49 -14.17
C ILE A 60 12.93 5.59 -13.43
N ILE A 61 12.45 6.01 -12.26
CA ILE A 61 13.08 7.06 -11.45
C ILE A 61 14.28 6.50 -10.66
N ASP A 62 14.15 5.28 -10.16
CA ASP A 62 15.17 4.60 -9.38
C ASP A 62 15.34 3.15 -9.87
N PRO A 63 16.27 2.90 -10.81
CA PRO A 63 16.50 1.58 -11.38
C PRO A 63 17.06 0.55 -10.39
N THR A 64 17.42 0.96 -9.17
CA THR A 64 17.92 0.04 -8.13
C THR A 64 16.80 -0.70 -7.41
N ILE A 65 15.55 -0.29 -7.63
CA ILE A 65 14.36 -0.95 -7.10
C ILE A 65 14.26 -2.36 -7.65
N ARG A 66 14.15 -3.33 -6.74
CA ARG A 66 13.82 -4.73 -7.07
C ARG A 66 12.31 -4.91 -7.06
N ALA A 67 11.77 -5.50 -8.12
CA ALA A 67 10.34 -5.83 -8.26
C ALA A 67 10.10 -7.35 -8.32
N ASP A 68 10.87 -8.11 -7.55
CA ASP A 68 10.90 -9.58 -7.56
C ASP A 68 10.18 -10.21 -6.35
N GLY A 69 9.86 -9.41 -5.33
CA GLY A 69 9.29 -9.90 -4.07
C GLY A 69 10.23 -10.77 -3.24
N ILE A 70 11.55 -10.71 -3.47
CA ILE A 70 12.54 -11.52 -2.75
C ILE A 70 13.03 -10.79 -1.50
N GLY A 71 13.01 -11.49 -0.37
CA GLY A 71 13.41 -10.95 0.93
C GLY A 71 12.37 -9.97 1.48
N ASP A 72 12.84 -8.99 2.24
CA ASP A 72 11.97 -7.94 2.78
C ASP A 72 11.30 -7.15 1.64
N THR A 73 9.98 -7.05 1.69
CA THR A 73 9.16 -6.63 0.55
C THR A 73 8.01 -5.72 0.96
N VAL A 74 7.81 -4.65 0.20
CA VAL A 74 6.64 -3.77 0.25
C VAL A 74 5.62 -4.24 -0.80
N ILE A 75 4.47 -4.71 -0.34
CA ILE A 75 3.31 -5.04 -1.16
C ILE A 75 2.51 -3.76 -1.43
N VAL A 76 2.52 -3.32 -2.68
CA VAL A 76 1.90 -2.06 -3.11
C VAL A 76 0.49 -2.31 -3.63
N GLY A 77 -0.48 -1.56 -3.12
CA GLY A 77 -1.84 -1.49 -3.65
C GLY A 77 -2.25 -0.04 -3.96
N VAL A 78 -3.21 0.12 -4.86
CA VAL A 78 -3.77 1.46 -5.16
C VAL A 78 -4.91 1.78 -4.18
N ASN A 79 -5.79 0.82 -3.96
CA ASN A 79 -6.97 0.99 -3.14
C ASN A 79 -7.04 -0.10 -2.08
N ILE A 80 -7.60 0.24 -0.91
CA ILE A 80 -7.94 -0.74 0.11
C ILE A 80 -9.38 -0.55 0.61
N ALA A 81 -10.09 -1.67 0.69
CA ALA A 81 -11.35 -1.80 1.41
C ALA A 81 -11.20 -2.87 2.50
N SER A 82 -11.06 -4.15 2.11
CA SER A 82 -10.94 -5.29 3.03
C SER A 82 -9.51 -5.79 3.26
N GLY A 83 -8.53 -5.31 2.48
CA GLY A 83 -7.15 -5.84 2.48
C GLY A 83 -6.97 -7.15 1.71
N THR A 84 -8.02 -7.72 1.10
CA THR A 84 -7.97 -9.03 0.42
C THR A 84 -6.91 -9.11 -0.68
N GLN A 85 -6.70 -8.04 -1.46
CA GLN A 85 -5.68 -8.02 -2.51
C GLN A 85 -4.26 -8.07 -1.93
N ILE A 86 -4.02 -7.33 -0.85
CA ILE A 86 -2.74 -7.35 -0.13
C ILE A 86 -2.52 -8.74 0.48
N ALA A 87 -3.52 -9.31 1.17
CA ALA A 87 -3.42 -10.65 1.76
C ALA A 87 -3.09 -11.71 0.71
N ARG A 88 -3.78 -11.69 -0.44
CA ARG A 88 -3.50 -12.62 -1.54
C ARG A 88 -2.10 -12.45 -2.11
N ALA A 89 -1.61 -11.22 -2.22
CA ALA A 89 -0.25 -10.95 -2.65
C ALA A 89 0.78 -11.50 -1.64
N ALA A 90 0.54 -11.28 -0.35
CA ALA A 90 1.38 -11.81 0.72
C ALA A 90 1.41 -13.35 0.70
N THR A 91 0.25 -14.01 0.60
CA THR A 91 0.17 -15.47 0.46
C THR A 91 0.98 -15.97 -0.74
N ARG A 92 0.87 -15.33 -1.91
CA ARG A 92 1.67 -15.72 -3.09
C ARG A 92 3.17 -15.61 -2.86
N LEU A 93 3.62 -14.57 -2.15
CA LEU A 93 5.03 -14.40 -1.79
C LEU A 93 5.48 -15.47 -0.79
N ARG A 94 4.65 -15.80 0.20
CA ARG A 94 4.93 -16.91 1.13
C ARG A 94 5.00 -18.25 0.41
N ASP A 95 4.03 -18.51 -0.47
CA ASP A 95 3.97 -19.73 -1.29
C ASP A 95 5.16 -19.86 -2.25
N SER A 96 5.75 -18.74 -2.70
CA SER A 96 6.99 -18.74 -3.50
C SER A 96 8.26 -18.92 -2.66
N GLY A 97 8.14 -19.06 -1.33
CA GLY A 97 9.27 -19.29 -0.42
C GLY A 97 9.86 -18.01 0.19
N THR A 98 9.18 -16.86 0.08
CA THR A 98 9.65 -15.61 0.67
C THR A 98 9.54 -15.66 2.20
N GLY A 99 10.69 -15.69 2.87
CA GLY A 99 10.78 -15.66 4.34
C GLY A 99 10.98 -14.27 4.96
N GLY A 100 11.08 -13.21 4.15
CA GLY A 100 11.32 -11.84 4.62
C GLY A 100 10.09 -11.15 5.22
N ILE A 101 10.28 -9.93 5.73
CA ILE A 101 9.20 -9.08 6.25
C ILE A 101 8.33 -8.58 5.08
N LEU A 102 7.01 -8.64 5.22
CA LEU A 102 6.03 -8.20 4.23
C LEU A 102 5.20 -7.03 4.77
N VAL A 103 5.42 -5.83 4.23
CA VAL A 103 4.62 -4.65 4.60
C VAL A 103 3.69 -4.25 3.47
N GLY A 104 2.45 -3.86 3.78
CA GLY A 104 1.53 -3.30 2.82
C GLY A 104 1.69 -1.79 2.72
N VAL A 105 1.68 -1.24 1.50
CA VAL A 105 1.52 0.20 1.26
C VAL A 105 0.38 0.39 0.28
N VAL A 106 -0.62 1.21 0.65
CA VAL A 106 -1.78 1.47 -0.19
C VAL A 106 -2.03 2.96 -0.34
N LEU A 107 -2.31 3.41 -1.56
CA LEU A 107 -2.51 4.83 -1.83
C LEU A 107 -3.79 5.35 -1.18
N ASN A 108 -4.93 4.65 -1.35
CA ASN A 108 -6.24 5.15 -0.95
C ASN A 108 -7.05 4.14 -0.12
N ALA A 109 -7.60 4.58 1.01
CA ALA A 109 -8.65 3.86 1.73
C ALA A 109 -10.05 4.26 1.22
N LEU A 110 -10.86 3.27 0.84
CA LEU A 110 -12.15 3.49 0.17
C LEU A 110 -13.36 3.60 1.10
N MET A 111 -13.27 3.11 2.33
CA MET A 111 -14.42 3.05 3.25
C MET A 111 -14.39 4.19 4.27
N GLN A 112 -15.47 4.98 4.30
CA GLN A 112 -15.73 5.99 5.33
C GLN A 112 -16.33 5.35 6.59
N GLY A 113 -15.87 5.74 7.78
CA GLY A 113 -16.43 5.28 9.06
C GLY A 113 -16.01 3.87 9.47
N TRP A 114 -15.09 3.25 8.74
CA TRP A 114 -14.27 2.19 9.34
C TRP A 114 -13.32 2.88 10.30
N HIS A 115 -13.65 2.83 11.59
CA HIS A 115 -12.62 2.95 12.59
C HIS A 115 -11.61 1.85 12.26
N PHE A 116 -10.48 2.23 11.65
CA PHE A 116 -9.27 1.42 11.71
C PHE A 116 -8.93 1.34 13.19
N ASN A 117 -9.64 0.47 13.91
CA ASN A 117 -9.26 0.10 15.24
C ASN A 117 -7.97 -0.69 15.03
N THR A 118 -6.85 0.02 15.23
CA THR A 118 -5.50 -0.47 14.99
C THR A 118 -5.20 -1.74 15.79
N ASP A 119 -6.05 -2.06 16.77
CA ASP A 119 -5.93 -3.21 17.65
C ASP A 119 -6.63 -4.47 17.09
N VAL A 120 -7.46 -4.36 16.03
CA VAL A 120 -8.25 -5.48 15.48
C VAL A 120 -8.06 -5.68 13.98
N TRP A 121 -7.61 -4.68 13.23
CA TRP A 121 -7.44 -4.83 11.79
C TRP A 121 -6.03 -5.28 11.41
N THR A 122 -5.89 -6.56 11.08
CA THR A 122 -4.65 -7.15 10.57
C THR A 122 -4.90 -7.71 9.16
N VAL A 123 -3.89 -7.57 8.29
CA VAL A 123 -3.87 -8.28 7.02
C VAL A 123 -3.03 -9.55 7.24
N PRO A 124 -3.55 -10.75 6.95
CA PRO A 124 -2.79 -11.99 7.10
C PRO A 124 -1.44 -11.91 6.39
N GLU A 125 -0.40 -12.46 7.01
CA GLU A 125 0.99 -12.50 6.51
C GLU A 125 1.70 -11.14 6.36
N VAL A 126 1.05 -10.04 6.76
CA VAL A 126 1.58 -8.68 6.63
C VAL A 126 1.83 -8.09 8.01
N GLU A 127 3.06 -7.67 8.26
CA GLU A 127 3.49 -7.15 9.57
C GLU A 127 3.02 -5.73 9.83
N ASP A 128 2.98 -4.89 8.79
CA ASP A 128 2.58 -3.48 8.87
C ASP A 128 1.81 -3.07 7.61
N LEU A 129 0.82 -2.21 7.74
CA LEU A 129 0.06 -1.68 6.62
C LEU A 129 0.01 -0.16 6.67
N VAL A 130 0.59 0.49 5.67
CA VAL A 130 0.64 1.93 5.53
C VAL A 130 -0.39 2.40 4.51
N ILE A 131 -1.26 3.32 4.92
CA ILE A 131 -2.22 3.99 4.05
C ILE A 131 -1.72 5.41 3.80
N LEU A 132 -1.71 5.88 2.55
CA LEU A 132 -1.21 7.23 2.22
C LEU A 132 -2.32 8.28 2.30
N ARG A 133 -3.52 7.93 1.84
CA ARG A 133 -4.67 8.83 1.73
C ARG A 133 -5.96 8.12 2.13
N GLY A 134 -6.87 8.84 2.76
CA GLY A 134 -8.17 8.28 3.15
C GLY A 134 -9.09 9.33 3.78
N PRO A 135 -10.42 9.10 3.74
CA PRO A 135 -11.43 10.08 4.17
C PRO A 135 -11.54 10.21 5.70
N ASP A 136 -11.07 9.22 6.46
CA ASP A 136 -10.95 9.28 7.92
C ASP A 136 -9.73 8.47 8.36
N VAL A 137 -8.60 9.16 8.48
CA VAL A 137 -7.32 8.58 8.91
C VAL A 137 -6.99 8.96 10.36
N SER A 138 -7.96 9.56 11.08
CA SER A 138 -7.82 10.09 12.43
C SER A 138 -7.43 9.02 13.47
N GLY A 139 -7.81 7.77 13.22
CA GLY A 139 -7.54 6.63 14.11
C GLY A 139 -6.24 5.88 13.81
N LEU A 140 -5.50 6.26 12.76
CA LEU A 140 -4.27 5.58 12.38
C LEU A 140 -3.08 6.10 13.18
N ARG A 141 -2.21 5.19 13.64
CA ARG A 141 -0.96 5.58 14.31
C ARG A 141 -0.02 6.24 13.30
N LYS A 142 0.69 7.29 13.74
CA LYS A 142 1.79 7.86 12.95
C LYS A 142 2.87 6.80 12.76
N LEU A 143 3.47 6.74 11.57
CA LEU A 143 4.60 5.87 11.28
C LEU A 143 5.72 6.02 12.34
N ALA A 144 5.91 4.99 13.16
CA ALA A 144 7.05 4.85 14.06
C ALA A 144 8.12 3.97 13.39
N LYS A 145 9.39 4.09 13.82
CA LYS A 145 10.47 3.21 13.32
C LYS A 145 10.09 1.74 13.51
N CYS A 146 10.45 0.92 12.52
CA CYS A 146 10.07 -0.49 12.34
C CYS A 146 10.17 -1.30 13.66
N GLY A 147 9.13 -2.05 14.05
CA GLY A 147 9.15 -2.91 15.25
C GLY A 147 7.79 -3.23 15.90
N GLU A 148 6.76 -2.42 15.68
CA GLU A 148 5.39 -2.68 16.18
C GLU A 148 4.44 -3.06 15.03
N ARG A 149 3.73 -4.20 15.15
CA ARG A 149 2.72 -4.60 14.14
C ARG A 149 1.50 -3.70 14.22
N GLY A 150 0.89 -3.37 13.08
CA GLY A 150 -0.35 -2.59 13.05
C GLY A 150 -0.66 -1.94 11.71
N VAL A 151 -1.62 -1.00 11.73
CA VAL A 151 -2.02 -0.22 10.56
C VAL A 151 -1.68 1.24 10.85
N ARG A 152 -0.99 1.89 9.91
CA ARG A 152 -0.37 3.19 10.09
C ARG A 152 -0.72 4.15 8.97
N LEU A 153 -0.70 5.43 9.28
CA LEU A 153 -0.85 6.50 8.31
C LEU A 153 0.50 7.13 8.03
N ALA A 154 0.84 7.22 6.74
CA ALA A 154 1.88 8.12 6.30
C ALA A 154 1.25 9.48 6.01
N LEU A 155 1.52 10.46 6.88
CA LEU A 155 1.27 11.87 6.55
C LEU A 155 2.44 12.32 5.66
N CYS A 156 2.24 12.33 4.35
CA CYS A 156 3.14 12.98 3.39
C CYS A 156 2.65 14.40 3.11
#